data_AF-A0A1G0J0N0-F1
#
_entry.id   AF-A0A1G0J0N0-F1
#
_cell.length_a   1.000
_cell.length_b   1.000
_cell.length_c   1.000
_cell.angle_alpha   90.00
_cell.angle_beta   90.00
_cell.angle_gamma   90.00
#
_symmetry.space_group_name_H-M   'P 1'
#
loop_
_entity.id
_entity.type
_entity.pdbx_description
1 polymer ?
#
loop_
_entity_poly.entity_id
_entity_poly.type
_entity_poly.pdbx_seq_one_letter_code
_entity_poly.pdbx_strand_id
1 'polypeptide(L)'
;MSKKTEAKQRNEDHQETHLHVKALLERRRLEPQKIYLENANVRANLFSPVIHGFVGKYLTFSDLLSLSSEERANLESLVIGELIRRKILPFEKARNLSSSERNNLENPRVLELLCKNELSLEEALRLDSSQLEETEIGKTAAVSPPSLSF
;
A
#
# COMPACT_ATOMS: atom_id res chain seq x y z
N MET A 1 -5.25 -22.67 13.61
CA MET A 1 -3.81 -22.47 13.88
C MET A 1 -3.63 -21.13 14.55
N SER A 2 -2.79 -21.07 15.58
CA SER A 2 -2.94 -20.13 16.71
C SER A 2 -2.35 -18.74 16.44
N LYS A 3 -3.07 -17.68 16.86
CA LYS A 3 -2.63 -16.26 16.88
C LYS A 3 -1.22 -16.04 17.51
N LYS A 4 -0.79 -16.98 18.35
CA LYS A 4 0.53 -17.01 19.00
C LYS A 4 1.69 -17.19 18.00
N THR A 5 1.46 -17.90 16.89
CA THR A 5 2.47 -18.16 15.87
C THR A 5 2.67 -16.93 14.97
N GLU A 6 1.58 -16.25 14.61
CA GLU A 6 1.61 -15.01 13.80
C GLU A 6 2.24 -13.82 14.54
N ALA A 7 2.05 -13.74 15.85
CA ALA A 7 2.65 -12.68 16.67
C ALA A 7 4.17 -12.87 16.80
N LYS A 8 4.62 -14.12 16.92
CA LYS A 8 6.05 -14.46 16.98
C LYS A 8 6.74 -14.20 15.64
N GLN A 9 6.11 -14.60 14.54
CA GLN A 9 6.61 -14.36 13.18
C GLN A 9 6.76 -12.86 12.90
N ARG A 10 5.73 -12.06 13.22
CA ARG A 10 5.78 -10.59 13.06
C ARG A 10 6.91 -9.94 13.85
N ASN A 11 7.20 -10.45 15.04
CA ASN A 11 8.26 -9.91 15.88
C ASN A 11 9.66 -10.25 15.33
N GLU A 12 9.81 -11.46 14.77
CA GLU A 12 11.04 -11.88 14.08
C GLU A 12 11.27 -11.03 12.80
N ASP A 13 10.23 -10.82 11.99
CA ASP A 13 10.30 -9.98 10.79
C ASP A 13 10.67 -8.52 11.11
N HIS A 14 10.13 -7.97 12.21
CA HIS A 14 10.48 -6.62 12.69
C HIS A 14 11.94 -6.52 13.14
N GLN A 15 12.42 -7.54 13.85
CA GLN A 15 13.78 -7.57 14.37
C GLN A 15 14.81 -7.73 13.24
N GLU A 16 14.51 -8.53 12.22
CA GLU A 16 15.32 -8.66 11.01
C GLU A 16 15.36 -7.36 10.20
N THR A 17 14.21 -6.68 10.03
CA THR A 17 14.14 -5.36 9.38
C THR A 17 15.02 -4.34 10.11
N HIS A 18 14.96 -4.31 11.44
CA HIS A 18 15.77 -3.39 12.25
C HIS A 18 17.28 -3.65 12.11
N LEU A 19 17.70 -4.92 12.11
CA LEU A 19 19.10 -5.30 11.90
C LEU A 19 19.58 -4.94 10.49
N HIS A 20 18.74 -5.15 9.47
CA HIS A 20 19.05 -4.82 8.08
C HIS A 20 19.26 -3.31 7.88
N VAL A 21 18.34 -2.50 8.40
CA VAL A 21 18.43 -1.03 8.34
C VAL A 21 19.69 -0.54 9.05
N LYS A 22 19.99 -1.07 10.24
CA LYS A 22 21.19 -0.72 11.00
C LYS A 22 22.47 -1.06 10.21
N ALA A 23 22.55 -2.26 9.62
CA ALA A 23 23.70 -2.67 8.82
C ALA A 23 23.89 -1.80 7.56
N LEU A 24 22.79 -1.32 6.95
CA LEU A 24 22.83 -0.43 5.80
C LEU A 24 23.37 0.97 6.14
N LEU A 25 22.93 1.52 7.28
CA LEU A 25 23.39 2.81 7.79
C LEU A 25 24.90 2.78 8.12
N GLU A 26 25.36 1.70 8.75
CA GLU A 26 26.78 1.48 9.09
C GLU A 26 27.66 1.36 7.85
N ARG A 27 27.24 0.56 6.84
CA ARG A 27 28.00 0.38 5.59
C ARG A 27 28.20 1.66 4.80
N ARG A 28 27.27 2.61 4.90
CA ARG A 28 27.32 3.88 4.16
C ARG A 28 28.15 4.95 4.85
N ARG A 29 28.76 4.69 6.03
CA ARG A 29 29.49 5.70 6.84
C ARG A 29 28.69 7.00 7.02
N LEU A 30 27.39 6.86 7.19
CA LEU A 30 26.52 7.99 7.47
C LEU A 30 26.75 8.38 8.95
N GLU A 31 27.80 9.15 9.22
CA GLU A 31 28.01 9.83 10.51
C GLU A 31 26.78 10.67 11.01
N PRO A 32 25.75 11.03 10.22
CA PRO A 32 24.51 11.64 10.74
C PRO A 32 23.43 10.63 11.19
N GLN A 33 23.78 9.43 11.62
CA GLN A 33 22.82 8.39 12.06
C GLN A 33 21.78 8.88 13.10
N LYS A 34 22.11 9.88 13.94
CA LYS A 34 21.14 10.45 14.89
C LYS A 34 20.10 11.38 14.27
N ILE A 35 20.50 12.26 13.35
CA ILE A 35 19.62 13.31 12.81
C ILE A 35 18.46 12.70 12.01
N TYR A 36 18.72 11.62 11.27
CA TYR A 36 17.68 10.91 10.52
C TYR A 36 16.74 10.11 11.43
N LEU A 37 17.23 9.60 12.57
CA LEU A 37 16.41 8.88 13.56
C LEU A 37 15.61 9.83 14.48
N GLU A 38 16.05 11.08 14.61
CA GLU A 38 15.31 12.17 15.28
C GLU A 38 14.10 12.62 14.45
N ASN A 39 14.17 12.53 13.12
CA ASN A 39 13.03 12.78 12.26
C ASN A 39 12.07 11.58 12.23
N ALA A 40 10.89 11.76 12.83
CA ALA A 40 9.87 10.71 12.92
C ALA A 40 9.40 10.19 11.54
N ASN A 41 9.33 11.04 10.52
CA ASN A 41 8.95 10.61 9.16
C ASN A 41 10.02 9.74 8.53
N VAL A 42 11.29 10.16 8.60
CA VAL A 42 12.42 9.37 8.08
C VAL A 42 12.50 8.03 8.80
N ARG A 43 12.32 8.03 10.13
CA ARG A 43 12.25 6.78 10.89
C ARG A 43 11.10 5.89 10.41
N ALA A 44 9.91 6.43 10.21
CA ALA A 44 8.78 5.64 9.70
C ALA A 44 9.06 5.04 8.31
N ASN A 45 9.65 5.82 7.39
CA ASN A 45 10.08 5.31 6.09
C ASN A 45 11.09 4.16 6.22
N LEU A 46 12.12 4.37 7.05
CA LEU A 46 13.23 3.43 7.22
C LEU A 46 12.81 2.11 7.89
N PHE A 47 11.79 2.11 8.73
CA PHE A 47 11.34 0.91 9.44
C PHE A 47 10.06 0.30 8.88
N SER A 48 9.54 0.80 7.75
CA SER A 48 8.36 0.23 7.11
C SER A 48 8.71 -1.03 6.31
N PRO A 49 8.32 -2.24 6.75
CA PRO A 49 8.68 -3.48 6.06
C PRO A 49 8.04 -3.55 4.66
N VAL A 50 6.87 -2.93 4.47
CA VAL A 50 6.19 -2.88 3.17
C VAL A 50 7.00 -2.05 2.18
N ILE A 51 7.47 -0.87 2.60
CA ILE A 51 8.25 0.02 1.74
C ILE A 51 9.60 -0.60 1.37
N HIS A 52 10.22 -1.33 2.30
CA HIS A 52 11.46 -2.08 2.01
C HIS A 52 11.31 -3.05 0.83
N GLY A 53 10.11 -3.59 0.60
CA GLY A 53 9.82 -4.44 -0.56
C GLY A 53 10.00 -3.74 -1.92
N PHE A 54 10.05 -2.41 -1.96
CA PHE A 54 10.28 -1.63 -3.19
C PHE A 54 11.74 -1.20 -3.38
N VAL A 55 12.59 -1.36 -2.36
CA VAL A 55 13.99 -0.93 -2.41
C VAL A 55 14.79 -1.81 -3.38
N GLY A 56 15.68 -1.20 -4.15
CA GLY A 56 16.50 -1.84 -5.18
C GLY A 56 15.81 -1.91 -6.55
N LYS A 57 14.50 -2.15 -6.58
CA LYS A 57 13.74 -2.22 -7.85
C LYS A 57 13.09 -0.90 -8.24
N TYR A 58 12.51 -0.18 -7.28
CA TYR A 58 11.77 1.05 -7.52
C TYR A 58 12.30 2.22 -6.70
N LEU A 59 12.81 1.94 -5.50
CA LEU A 59 13.40 2.95 -4.61
C LEU A 59 14.87 2.67 -4.37
N THR A 60 15.65 3.74 -4.21
CA THR A 60 16.96 3.69 -3.59
C THR A 60 16.83 3.90 -2.08
N PHE A 61 17.90 3.60 -1.35
CA PHE A 61 17.95 3.95 0.07
C PHE A 61 17.85 5.46 0.31
N SER A 62 18.36 6.28 -0.62
CA SER A 62 18.27 7.75 -0.51
C SER A 62 16.82 8.21 -0.58
N ASP A 63 15.98 7.55 -1.38
CA ASP A 63 14.57 7.91 -1.49
C ASP A 63 13.83 7.72 -0.16
N LEU A 64 14.18 6.69 0.62
CA LEU A 64 13.60 6.47 1.95
C LEU A 64 13.85 7.64 2.92
N LEU A 65 14.95 8.36 2.75
CA LEU A 65 15.28 9.51 3.58
C LEU A 65 14.47 10.76 3.21
N SER A 66 13.82 10.77 2.04
CA SER A 66 13.10 11.92 1.50
C SER A 66 11.61 11.67 1.26
N LEU A 67 11.12 10.43 1.37
CA LEU A 67 9.69 10.14 1.22
C LEU A 67 8.88 10.98 2.21
N SER A 68 7.92 11.71 1.66
CA SER A 68 6.90 12.43 2.41
C SER A 68 5.95 11.47 3.12
N SER A 69 5.17 11.99 4.06
CA SER A 69 4.16 11.20 4.76
C SER A 69 3.07 10.66 3.83
N GLU A 70 2.73 11.39 2.77
CA GLU A 70 1.70 10.98 1.80
C GLU A 70 2.22 9.87 0.87
N GLU A 71 3.43 10.04 0.32
CA GLU A 71 4.07 8.99 -0.47
C GLU A 71 4.27 7.73 0.37
N ARG A 72 4.70 7.87 1.64
CA ARG A 72 4.80 6.76 2.58
C ARG A 72 3.46 6.05 2.76
N ALA A 73 2.39 6.79 3.03
CA ALA A 73 1.07 6.20 3.24
C ALA A 73 0.55 5.45 2.01
N ASN A 74 0.84 5.94 0.80
CA ASN A 74 0.52 5.24 -0.44
C ASN A 74 1.31 3.93 -0.58
N LEU A 75 2.61 3.96 -0.32
CA LEU A 75 3.51 2.81 -0.47
C LEU A 75 3.40 1.80 0.69
N GLU A 76 2.87 2.19 1.85
CA GLU A 76 2.56 1.29 2.97
C GLU A 76 1.29 0.46 2.73
N SER A 77 0.45 0.86 1.77
CA SER A 77 -0.78 0.14 1.46
C SER A 77 -0.48 -1.19 0.77
N LEU A 78 -0.94 -2.28 1.38
CA LEU A 78 -0.81 -3.63 0.82
C LEU A 78 -1.57 -3.79 -0.50
N VAL A 79 -2.73 -3.11 -0.64
CA VAL A 79 -3.53 -3.12 -1.86
C VAL A 79 -2.75 -2.46 -3.00
N ILE A 80 -2.19 -1.28 -2.75
CA ILE A 80 -1.36 -0.57 -3.72
C ILE A 80 -0.13 -1.40 -4.10
N GLY A 81 0.55 -2.01 -3.12
CA GLY A 81 1.68 -2.90 -3.38
C GLY A 81 1.33 -4.09 -4.27
N GLU A 82 0.16 -4.70 -4.07
CA GLU A 82 -0.33 -5.79 -4.90
C GLU A 82 -0.66 -5.33 -6.33
N LEU A 83 -1.27 -4.16 -6.50
CA LEU A 83 -1.56 -3.58 -7.82
C LEU A 83 -0.26 -3.28 -8.61
N ILE A 84 0.78 -2.80 -7.94
CA ILE A 84 2.12 -2.60 -8.54
C ILE A 84 2.71 -3.96 -8.95
N ARG A 85 2.64 -4.97 -8.08
CA ARG A 85 3.17 -6.31 -8.35
C ARG A 85 2.50 -6.96 -9.57
N ARG A 86 1.19 -6.75 -9.72
CA ARG A 86 0.40 -7.20 -10.88
C ARG A 86 0.61 -6.37 -12.14
N LYS A 87 1.42 -5.30 -12.08
CA LYS A 87 1.65 -4.34 -13.17
C LYS A 87 0.38 -3.62 -13.63
N ILE A 88 -0.63 -3.53 -12.77
CA ILE A 88 -1.86 -2.76 -13.04
C ILE A 88 -1.60 -1.29 -12.76
N LEU A 89 -0.96 -0.98 -11.62
CA LEU A 89 -0.64 0.38 -11.20
C LEU A 89 0.86 0.65 -11.38
N PRO A 90 1.28 1.60 -12.23
CA PRO A 90 2.68 2.02 -12.33
C PRO A 90 3.19 2.58 -11.00
N PHE A 91 4.43 2.24 -10.64
CA PHE A 91 5.04 2.65 -9.38
C PHE A 91 5.02 4.17 -9.17
N GLU A 92 5.42 4.94 -10.19
CA GLU A 92 5.42 6.41 -10.10
C GLU A 92 4.01 6.99 -9.88
N LYS A 93 2.97 6.34 -10.43
CA LYS A 93 1.59 6.76 -10.16
C LYS A 93 1.17 6.38 -8.75
N ALA A 94 1.52 5.17 -8.27
CA ALA A 94 1.25 4.73 -6.91
C ALA A 94 1.84 5.68 -5.85
N ARG A 95 3.08 6.13 -6.07
CA ARG A 95 3.77 7.08 -5.20
C ARG A 95 3.00 8.41 -5.07
N ASN A 96 2.39 8.86 -6.16
CA ASN A 96 1.73 10.16 -6.29
C ASN A 96 0.19 10.09 -6.29
N LEU A 97 -0.41 9.09 -5.66
CA LEU A 97 -1.87 9.04 -5.48
C LEU A 97 -2.31 10.12 -4.50
N SER A 98 -3.38 10.82 -4.84
CA SER A 98 -4.14 11.58 -3.85
C SER A 98 -4.84 10.63 -2.87
N SER A 99 -5.23 11.16 -1.72
CA SER A 99 -6.01 10.38 -0.73
C SER A 99 -7.31 9.82 -1.31
N SER A 100 -8.00 10.55 -2.20
CA SER A 100 -9.22 10.07 -2.85
C SER A 100 -8.93 8.92 -3.82
N GLU A 101 -7.90 9.06 -4.65
CA GLU A 101 -7.50 8.01 -5.58
C GLU A 101 -7.08 6.73 -4.83
N ARG A 102 -6.31 6.86 -3.75
CA ARG A 102 -5.96 5.70 -2.91
C ARG A 102 -7.19 5.03 -2.33
N ASN A 103 -8.13 5.79 -1.77
CA ASN A 103 -9.36 5.24 -1.20
C ASN A 103 -10.18 4.47 -2.26
N ASN A 104 -10.26 4.98 -3.48
CA ASN A 104 -10.93 4.28 -4.58
C ASN A 104 -10.25 2.94 -4.87
N LEU A 105 -8.93 2.91 -4.98
CA LEU A 105 -8.19 1.66 -5.25
C LEU A 105 -8.23 0.66 -4.08
N GLU A 106 -8.32 1.16 -2.85
CA GLU A 106 -8.48 0.35 -1.63
C GLU A 106 -9.91 -0.17 -1.45
N ASN A 107 -10.88 0.34 -2.20
CA ASN A 107 -12.23 -0.19 -2.21
C ASN A 107 -12.23 -1.64 -2.73
N PRO A 108 -12.74 -2.62 -1.95
CA PRO A 108 -12.70 -4.02 -2.34
C PRO A 108 -13.37 -4.33 -3.68
N ARG A 109 -14.44 -3.61 -4.05
CA ARG A 109 -15.12 -3.83 -5.33
C ARG A 109 -14.31 -3.28 -6.49
N VAL A 110 -13.80 -2.06 -6.36
CA VAL A 110 -12.93 -1.45 -7.39
C VAL A 110 -11.70 -2.32 -7.62
N LEU A 111 -11.07 -2.81 -6.55
CA LEU A 111 -9.96 -3.75 -6.63
C LEU A 111 -10.33 -5.04 -7.37
N GLU A 112 -11.50 -5.61 -7.09
CA GLU A 112 -12.00 -6.82 -7.77
C GLU A 112 -12.17 -6.56 -9.28
N LEU A 113 -12.82 -5.45 -9.64
CA LEU A 113 -13.08 -5.08 -11.04
C LEU A 113 -11.76 -4.80 -11.80
N LEU A 114 -10.81 -4.10 -11.18
CA LEU A 114 -9.46 -3.90 -11.72
C LEU A 114 -8.74 -5.22 -11.95
N CYS A 115 -8.81 -6.15 -11.00
CA CYS A 115 -8.15 -7.46 -11.13
C CYS A 115 -8.78 -8.35 -12.21
N LYS A 116 -10.05 -8.12 -12.56
CA LYS A 116 -10.75 -8.80 -13.65
C LYS A 116 -10.64 -8.08 -15.00
N ASN A 117 -9.98 -6.92 -15.05
CA ASN A 117 -9.97 -6.01 -16.21
C ASN A 117 -11.39 -5.57 -16.63
N GLU A 118 -12.34 -5.54 -15.70
CA GLU A 118 -13.72 -5.05 -15.91
C GLU A 118 -13.84 -3.55 -15.66
N LEU A 119 -12.80 -2.92 -15.10
CA LEU A 119 -12.67 -1.48 -14.88
C LEU A 119 -11.23 -1.08 -15.18
N SER A 120 -11.02 0.00 -15.93
CA SER A 120 -9.67 0.52 -16.18
C SER A 120 -9.10 1.24 -14.96
N LEU A 121 -7.77 1.36 -14.89
CA LEU A 121 -7.12 2.12 -13.83
C LEU A 121 -7.57 3.58 -13.84
N GLU A 122 -7.65 4.19 -15.02
CA GLU A 122 -8.02 5.58 -15.21
C GLU A 122 -9.46 5.87 -14.77
N GLU A 123 -10.38 4.93 -15.00
CA GLU A 123 -11.76 5.03 -14.50
C GLU A 123 -11.80 4.88 -12.98
N ALA A 124 -11.13 3.86 -12.43
CA ALA A 124 -11.08 3.63 -10.99
C ALA A 124 -10.55 4.84 -10.21
N LEU A 125 -9.53 5.51 -10.73
CA LEU A 125 -8.96 6.71 -10.11
C LEU A 125 -9.91 7.92 -10.12
N ARG A 126 -10.87 7.96 -11.04
CA ARG A 126 -11.79 9.11 -11.24
C ARG A 126 -13.15 8.95 -10.57
N LEU A 127 -13.42 7.79 -9.95
CA LEU A 127 -14.68 7.57 -9.26
C LEU A 127 -14.90 8.64 -8.19
N ASP A 128 -16.08 9.25 -8.21
CA ASP A 128 -16.54 10.11 -7.12
C ASP A 128 -17.21 9.29 -6.01
N SER A 129 -17.55 9.96 -4.91
CA SER A 129 -18.14 9.31 -3.73
C SER A 129 -19.44 8.57 -4.05
N SER A 130 -20.30 9.12 -4.92
CA SER A 130 -21.57 8.49 -5.32
C SER A 130 -21.36 7.23 -6.14
N GLN A 131 -20.44 7.28 -7.11
CA GLN A 131 -20.10 6.12 -7.93
C GLN A 131 -19.43 5.02 -7.10
N LEU A 132 -18.62 5.40 -6.11
CA LEU A 132 -17.98 4.47 -5.19
C LEU A 132 -19.04 3.74 -4.32
N GLU A 133 -20.02 4.47 -3.78
CA GLU A 133 -21.15 3.88 -3.05
C GLU A 133 -21.97 2.92 -3.92
N GLU A 134 -22.26 3.27 -5.17
CA GLU A 134 -22.97 2.39 -6.11
C GLU A 134 -22.20 1.08 -6.37
N THR A 135 -20.86 1.15 -6.44
CA THR A 135 -20.03 -0.06 -6.55
C THR A 135 -20.08 -0.92 -5.28
N GLU A 136 -20.30 -0.34 -4.10
CA GLU A 136 -20.50 -1.10 -2.86
C GLU A 136 -21.91 -1.72 -2.76
N ILE A 137 -22.94 -0.99 -3.21
CA ILE A 137 -24.36 -1.38 -3.11
C ILE A 137 -24.74 -2.47 -4.11
N GLY A 138 -24.02 -2.65 -5.22
CA GLY A 138 -24.27 -3.72 -6.20
C GLY A 138 -24.32 -5.15 -5.64
N LYS A 139 -23.94 -5.36 -4.36
CA LYS A 139 -24.15 -6.61 -3.61
C LYS A 139 -25.49 -6.72 -2.88
N THR A 140 -26.11 -5.64 -2.41
CA THR A 140 -27.34 -5.73 -1.59
C THR A 140 -28.60 -5.94 -2.44
N ALA A 141 -28.55 -5.60 -3.73
CA ALA A 141 -29.66 -5.85 -4.66
C ALA A 141 -29.67 -7.29 -5.25
N ALA A 142 -28.70 -8.13 -4.91
CA ALA A 142 -28.62 -9.52 -5.38
C ALA A 142 -29.25 -10.52 -4.39
N VAL A 143 -30.36 -10.17 -3.72
CA VAL A 143 -31.32 -11.15 -3.17
C VAL A 143 -32.74 -10.57 -3.28
N SER A 144 -33.31 -10.61 -4.47
CA SER A 144 -34.75 -10.85 -4.61
C SER A 144 -35.00 -11.47 -5.99
N PRO A 145 -35.39 -12.74 -6.08
CA PRO A 145 -35.85 -13.29 -7.34
C PRO A 145 -37.13 -12.54 -7.76
N PRO A 146 -37.37 -12.34 -9.06
CA PRO A 146 -38.63 -11.78 -9.52
C PRO A 146 -39.76 -12.67 -9.02
N SER A 147 -40.65 -12.13 -8.19
CA SER A 147 -41.96 -12.72 -7.97
C SER A 147 -42.68 -12.72 -9.31
N LEU A 148 -42.63 -13.86 -10.00
CA LEU A 148 -43.53 -14.19 -11.08
C LEU A 148 -44.94 -14.21 -10.49
N SER A 149 -45.68 -13.15 -10.77
CA SER A 149 -47.13 -13.13 -10.68
C SER A 149 -47.70 -14.07 -11.75
N PHE A 150 -48.39 -15.12 -11.31
CA PHE A 150 -49.45 -15.80 -12.05
C PHE A 150 -50.76 -15.64 -11.29
#